data_AF-A0A843FIL5-F1
#
_entry.id   AF-A0A843FIL5-F1
#
_cell.length_a   1.000
_cell.length_b   1.000
_cell.length_c   1.000
_cell.angle_alpha   90.00
_cell.angle_beta   90.00
_cell.angle_gamma   90.00
#
_symmetry.space_group_name_H-M   'P 1'
#
loop_
_entity.id
_entity.type
_entity.pdbx_description
1 polymer ?
#
loop_
_entity_poly.entity_id
_entity_poly.type
_entity_poly.pdbx_seq_one_letter_code
_entity_poly.pdbx_strand_id
1 'polypeptide(L)'
;HVDDGGQIHKVIRLNLPASLSVAKLENKSLTSHYNLKKIKGFGCPLLYEVHKKFPYMKRYSIQRILRETRSGALEPGEALDLIWSFYKTD
;
A
#
# COMPACT_ATOMS: atom_id res chain seq x y z
N HIS A 1 23.46 39.13 41.51
CA HIS A 1 23.54 40.00 40.31
C HIS A 1 24.37 39.24 39.32
N VAL A 2 23.87 38.63 38.26
CA VAL A 2 22.62 38.80 37.50
C VAL A 2 22.32 37.44 36.85
N ASP A 3 21.07 37.00 36.90
CA ASP A 3 20.55 35.86 36.15
C ASP A 3 20.16 36.25 34.72
N ASP A 4 20.20 35.25 33.83
CA ASP A 4 19.38 35.05 32.62
C ASP A 4 19.69 35.72 31.27
N GLY A 5 19.59 34.88 30.22
CA GLY A 5 19.31 35.35 28.87
C GLY A 5 19.63 34.41 27.69
N GLY A 6 20.26 33.25 27.90
CA GLY A 6 20.62 32.33 26.81
C GLY A 6 19.39 31.66 26.17
N GLN A 7 18.88 32.21 25.07
CA GLN A 7 17.82 31.57 24.28
C GLN A 7 18.28 30.19 23.76
N ILE A 8 17.70 29.12 24.30
CA ILE A 8 17.86 27.77 23.75
C ILE A 8 17.02 27.68 22.48
N HIS A 9 17.66 27.87 21.32
CA HIS A 9 17.00 27.65 20.04
C HIS A 9 16.70 26.16 19.85
N LYS A 10 15.41 25.80 19.85
CA LYS A 10 14.95 24.42 19.63
C LYS A 10 15.22 24.01 18.18
N VAL A 11 16.27 23.22 17.95
CA VAL A 11 16.59 22.67 16.63
C VAL A 11 15.64 21.50 16.33
N ILE A 12 14.80 21.65 15.30
CA ILE A 12 13.91 20.58 14.82
C ILE A 12 14.57 19.91 13.63
N ARG A 13 14.80 18.59 13.71
CA ARG A 13 15.25 17.77 12.57
C ARG A 13 14.04 17.28 11.80
N LEU A 14 13.89 17.75 10.56
CA LEU A 14 12.87 17.31 9.63
C LEU A 14 13.46 16.31 8.62
N ASN A 15 12.84 15.15 8.45
CA ASN A 15 13.20 14.21 7.40
C ASN A 15 12.50 14.61 6.09
N LEU A 16 13.14 15.54 5.36
CA LEU A 16 12.59 16.10 4.12
C LEU A 16 12.17 15.02 3.08
N PRO A 17 12.97 13.97 2.81
CA PRO A 17 12.52 12.88 1.93
C PRO A 17 11.23 12.20 2.36
N ALA A 18 11.05 11.94 3.66
CA ALA A 18 9.82 11.35 4.19
C ALA A 18 8.65 12.33 4.19
N SER A 19 8.90 13.62 4.41
CA SER A 19 7.86 14.66 4.37
C SER A 19 7.37 14.97 2.96
N LEU A 20 8.19 14.72 1.94
CA LEU A 20 7.89 14.93 0.52
C LEU A 20 7.54 13.62 -0.21
N SER A 21 7.58 12.48 0.47
CA SER A 21 7.26 11.20 -0.17
C SER A 21 5.77 11.13 -0.47
N VAL A 22 5.43 10.95 -1.74
CA VAL A 22 4.04 10.74 -2.17
C VAL A 22 3.54 9.42 -1.58
N ALA A 23 2.52 9.49 -0.74
CA ALA A 23 1.92 8.29 -0.18
C ALA A 23 1.14 7.52 -1.27
N LYS A 24 0.98 6.20 -1.09
CA LYS A 24 0.21 5.37 -2.04
C LYS A 24 -1.21 5.90 -2.27
N LEU A 25 -1.84 6.43 -1.22
CA LEU A 25 -3.16 7.07 -1.30
C LEU A 25 -3.15 8.34 -2.15
N GLU A 26 -2.13 9.17 -2.01
CA GLU A 26 -1.97 10.39 -2.83
C GLU A 26 -1.73 10.04 -4.29
N ASN A 27 -0.91 9.03 -4.56
CA ASN A 27 -0.65 8.56 -5.92
C ASN A 27 -1.91 7.98 -6.57
N LYS A 28 -2.75 7.26 -5.81
CA LYS A 28 -4.07 6.80 -6.25
C LYS A 28 -5.05 7.93 -6.53
N SER A 29 -5.08 8.94 -5.65
CA SER A 29 -5.90 10.14 -5.85
C SER A 29 -5.49 10.83 -7.15
N LEU A 30 -4.19 11.08 -7.32
CA LEU A 30 -3.62 11.68 -8.52
C LEU A 30 -3.95 10.88 -9.78
N THR A 31 -3.71 9.56 -9.77
CA THR A 31 -4.00 8.69 -10.92
C THR A 31 -5.48 8.54 -11.22
N SER A 32 -6.38 8.74 -10.25
CA SER A 32 -7.83 8.70 -10.46
C SER A 32 -8.37 9.86 -11.30
N HIS A 33 -7.63 10.98 -11.37
CA HIS A 33 -7.96 12.09 -12.25
C HIS A 33 -7.71 11.79 -13.73
N TYR A 34 -6.99 10.71 -14.03
CA TYR A 34 -6.75 10.25 -15.38
C TYR A 34 -7.72 9.10 -15.71
N ASN A 35 -8.23 9.07 -16.95
CA ASN A 35 -9.13 8.01 -17.45
C ASN A 35 -8.39 6.69 -17.71
N LEU A 36 -7.71 6.16 -16.69
CA LEU A 36 -6.98 4.90 -16.75
C LEU A 36 -7.92 3.71 -16.54
N LYS A 37 -7.87 2.73 -17.44
CA LYS A 37 -8.57 1.45 -17.25
C LYS A 37 -7.97 0.70 -16.06
N LYS A 38 -8.75 0.55 -14.99
CA LYS A 38 -8.38 -0.28 -13.83
C LYS A 38 -8.64 -1.75 -14.16
N ILE A 39 -7.61 -2.57 -14.10
CA ILE A 39 -7.74 -4.02 -14.14
C ILE A 39 -8.14 -4.47 -12.73
N LYS A 40 -9.31 -5.11 -12.57
CA LYS A 40 -9.78 -5.63 -11.27
C LYS A 40 -9.03 -6.92 -10.90
N GLY A 41 -8.84 -7.14 -9.60
CA GLY A 41 -8.18 -8.34 -9.07
C GLY A 41 -6.66 -8.30 -9.13
N PHE A 42 -6.01 -9.47 -9.13
CA PHE A 42 -4.59 -9.55 -9.44
C PHE A 42 -4.39 -9.15 -10.90
N GLY A 43 -3.69 -8.04 -11.14
CA GLY A 43 -3.42 -7.50 -12.49
C GLY A 43 -2.57 -8.38 -13.41
N CYS A 44 -2.44 -9.69 -13.12
CA CYS A 44 -1.68 -10.67 -13.89
C CYS A 44 -2.59 -11.85 -14.26
N PRO A 45 -3.04 -11.97 -15.53
CA PRO A 45 -3.87 -13.09 -16.00
C PRO A 45 -3.24 -14.46 -15.75
N LEU A 46 -1.91 -14.56 -15.80
CA LEU A 46 -1.20 -15.80 -15.50
C LEU A 46 -1.47 -16.30 -14.08
N LEU A 47 -1.54 -15.39 -13.10
CA LEU A 47 -1.76 -15.77 -11.71
C LEU A 47 -3.18 -16.32 -11.50
N TYR A 48 -4.17 -15.78 -12.23
CA TYR A 48 -5.52 -16.32 -12.25
C TYR A 48 -5.55 -17.77 -12.77
N GLU A 49 -4.91 -18.02 -13.91
CA GLU A 49 -4.83 -19.38 -14.48
C GLU A 49 -4.08 -20.36 -13.57
N VAL A 50 -3.02 -19.90 -12.90
CA VAL A 50 -2.29 -20.71 -11.90
C VAL A 50 -3.20 -21.06 -10.72
N HIS A 51 -3.97 -20.12 -10.19
CA HIS A 51 -4.90 -20.39 -9.08
C HIS A 51 -6.09 -21.26 -9.48
N LYS A 52 -6.52 -21.19 -10.74
CA LYS A 52 -7.54 -22.07 -11.31
C LYS A 52 -7.03 -23.50 -11.45
N LYS A 53 -5.82 -23.68 -12.01
CA LYS A 53 -5.20 -24.99 -12.21
C LYS A 53 -4.68 -25.62 -10.91
N PHE A 54 -4.21 -24.78 -9.97
CA PHE A 54 -3.59 -25.19 -8.72
C PHE A 54 -4.17 -24.41 -7.52
N PRO A 55 -5.38 -24.74 -7.04
CA PRO A 55 -6.05 -23.97 -5.98
C PRO A 55 -5.25 -23.87 -4.67
N TYR A 56 -4.41 -24.86 -4.36
CA TYR A 56 -3.54 -24.85 -3.18
C TYR A 56 -2.48 -23.73 -3.22
N MET A 57 -2.17 -23.17 -4.39
CA MET A 57 -1.24 -22.05 -4.54
C MET A 57 -1.83 -20.72 -4.09
N LYS A 58 -3.16 -20.60 -3.96
CA LYS A 58 -3.84 -19.39 -3.45
C LYS A 58 -3.30 -18.96 -2.09
N ARG A 59 -2.95 -19.93 -1.22
CA ARG A 59 -2.43 -19.67 0.14
C ARG A 59 -1.18 -18.79 0.15
N TYR A 60 -0.27 -18.99 -0.81
CA TYR A 60 0.98 -18.22 -0.88
C TYR A 60 0.72 -16.78 -1.34
N SER A 61 -0.23 -16.60 -2.26
CA SER A 61 -0.68 -15.27 -2.66
C SER A 61 -1.39 -14.56 -1.50
N ILE A 62 -2.22 -15.25 -0.72
CA ILE A 62 -2.84 -14.68 0.50
C ILE A 62 -1.77 -14.28 1.52
N GLN A 63 -0.79 -15.13 1.79
CA GLN A 63 0.31 -14.80 2.72
C GLN A 63 1.10 -13.58 2.27
N ARG A 64 1.36 -13.44 0.96
CA ARG A 64 1.98 -12.25 0.39
C ARG A 64 1.13 -10.99 0.67
N ILE A 65 -0.17 -11.05 0.37
CA ILE A 65 -1.09 -9.93 0.61
C ILE A 65 -1.03 -9.53 2.10
N LEU A 66 -1.18 -10.49 3.01
CA LEU A 66 -1.14 -10.21 4.45
C LEU A 66 0.18 -9.61 4.92
N ARG A 67 1.31 -10.03 4.35
CA ARG A 67 2.63 -9.43 4.64
C ARG A 67 2.72 -7.99 4.15
N GLU A 68 2.22 -7.71 2.96
CA GLU A 68 2.16 -6.36 2.41
C GLU A 68 1.23 -5.46 3.24
N THR A 69 0.06 -5.97 3.66
CA THR A 69 -0.85 -5.26 4.58
C THR A 69 -0.19 -4.96 5.92
N ARG A 70 0.48 -5.95 6.52
CA ARG A 70 1.21 -5.76 7.79
C ARG A 70 2.29 -4.69 7.68
N SER A 71 2.95 -4.57 6.52
CA SER A 71 3.96 -3.54 6.27
C SER A 71 3.39 -2.14 5.97
N GLY A 72 2.06 -2.01 5.87
CA GLY A 72 1.41 -0.76 5.44
C GLY A 72 1.49 -0.50 3.93
N ALA A 73 1.98 -1.46 3.14
CA ALA A 73 2.05 -1.33 1.67
C ALA A 73 0.68 -1.53 1.00
N LEU A 74 -0.25 -2.23 1.66
CA LEU A 74 -1.64 -2.39 1.25
C LEU A 74 -2.57 -1.93 2.36
N GLU A 75 -3.61 -1.18 2.01
CA GLU A 75 -4.70 -0.91 2.94
C GLU A 75 -5.51 -2.20 3.21
N PRO A 76 -6.08 -2.40 4.41
CA PRO A 76 -6.88 -3.57 4.73
C PRO A 76 -8.04 -3.81 3.74
N GLY A 77 -8.67 -2.74 3.26
CA GLY A 77 -9.73 -2.83 2.24
C GLY A 77 -9.22 -3.39 0.90
N GLU A 78 -8.06 -2.91 0.42
CA GLU A 78 -7.44 -3.46 -0.80
C GLU A 78 -7.07 -4.93 -0.64
N ALA A 79 -6.54 -5.28 0.54
CA ALA A 79 -6.15 -6.64 0.84
C ALA A 79 -7.35 -7.58 0.80
N LEU A 80 -8.48 -7.16 1.37
CA LEU A 80 -9.73 -7.90 1.33
C LEU A 80 -10.23 -8.08 -0.11
N ASP A 81 -10.23 -7.01 -0.91
CA ASP A 81 -10.64 -7.07 -2.33
C ASP A 81 -9.79 -8.05 -3.14
N LEU A 82 -8.47 -8.04 -2.92
CA LEU A 82 -7.53 -8.95 -3.58
C LEU A 82 -7.77 -10.40 -3.18
N ILE A 83 -7.93 -10.69 -1.88
CA ILE A 83 -8.20 -12.06 -1.41
C ILE A 83 -9.55 -12.54 -1.95
N TRP A 84 -10.58 -11.69 -1.91
CA TRP A 84 -11.91 -12.03 -2.39
C TRP A 84 -11.94 -12.30 -3.90
N SER A 85 -11.05 -11.65 -4.67
CA SER A 85 -10.90 -11.91 -6.11
C SER A 85 -10.52 -13.36 -6.44
N PHE A 86 -9.93 -14.11 -5.49
CA PHE A 86 -9.63 -15.54 -5.70
C PHE A 86 -10.87 -16.44 -5.66
N TYR A 87 -11.99 -15.91 -5.16
CA TYR A 87 -13.22 -16.65 -4.92
C TYR A 87 -14.42 -16.09 -5.69
N LYS A 88 -14.30 -14.89 -6.27
CA LYS A 88 -15.24 -14.40 -7.29
C LYS A 88 -15.02 -15.18 -8.59
N THR A 89 -15.78 -16.24 -8.75
CA THR A 89 -16.09 -16.85 -10.06
C THR A 89 -17.21 -16.04 -10.70
N ASP A 90 -16.88 -15.32 -11.76
CA ASP A 90 -17.86 -14.98 -12.81
C ASP A 90 -18.10 -16.22 -13.69
#